data_AF-A0A9E5Z4L5-F1
#
_entry.id   AF-A0A9E5Z4L5-F1
#
_cell.length_a   1.000
_cell.length_b   1.000
_cell.length_c   1.000
_cell.angle_alpha   90.00
_cell.angle_beta   90.00
_cell.angle_gamma   90.00
#
_symmetry.space_group_name_H-M   'P 1'
#
loop_
_entity.id
_entity.type
_entity.pdbx_description
1 polymer ?
#
loop_
_entity_poly.entity_id
_entity_poly.type
_entity_poly.pdbx_seq_one_letter_code
_entity_poly.pdbx_strand_id
1 'polypeptide(L)'
;MRVADYVIEFFENQGVDHIFTVSGGGSIFLCDALAVAKKMKYVACHHEQAASMATEAYARVRQDLGVTLVTAGPGGTNTVTGVAGSWLDHVPHVTISGQVFLAQTINNHPGLRTLGVQEINIVDVVRPITKYAVMVEDAQEIKYHLEKAVYLATHGRPGPTWIDLPANIQNANIDVATLKSYDPKEDEEHLDPDLEAKIGQLVELLSSATRPLVHVGQGVRIAGAEKEFFKLIENLRLPFVTARNANDITSSDHEFFAGRPGTFAERGANFAVQTADVYLAIGTRLSLAQTGYDANNYARNAKVIMVDIDQAELDKDTVKLHLKIKSDAKLFLEELNRQLSQTELDNHQWDKWIAQCQQWRQKYPVVLPEYRDQVGSVNSYHFIDTLSDVLESDDVVVTDMGFAFQNTHQALRIKKGQRVFTNCGLAAMGWGLPAAVGACFGNGKKRTVCIAGEGGFMMTVHEMATIMHHRLPVKVFIFNNGGYLTIKQTQELGFDGRIMGVNEDSGLSFPDFMKLAEAHNFKGVRLTSHQGLKEAIQEIMDHDGPVLCEIMMDPDQMQAPKSINRRNADGTMKQTPIEDSFPFLDSEEVAANLDIVNKI
;
A
#
# COMPACT_ATOMS: atom_id res chain seq x y z
N MET A 1 20.19 -31.86 -12.09
CA MET A 1 20.29 -30.67 -11.23
C MET A 1 19.48 -30.95 -9.96
N ARG A 2 19.81 -30.39 -8.79
CA ARG A 2 18.92 -30.55 -7.62
C ARG A 2 17.72 -29.62 -7.75
N VAL A 3 16.57 -29.99 -7.17
CA VAL A 3 15.37 -29.14 -7.13
C VAL A 3 15.67 -27.75 -6.54
N ALA A 4 16.41 -27.69 -5.42
CA ALA A 4 16.76 -26.42 -4.80
C ALA A 4 17.53 -25.48 -5.75
N ASP A 5 18.49 -26.01 -6.50
CA ASP A 5 19.26 -25.23 -7.49
C ASP A 5 18.34 -24.72 -8.61
N TYR A 6 17.42 -25.56 -9.09
CA TYR A 6 16.45 -25.20 -10.13
C TYR A 6 15.47 -24.12 -9.66
N VAL A 7 14.99 -24.18 -8.41
CA VAL A 7 14.09 -23.16 -7.84
C VAL A 7 14.75 -21.79 -7.84
N ILE A 8 16.00 -21.71 -7.38
CA ILE A 8 16.78 -20.45 -7.35
C ILE A 8 17.04 -19.94 -8.78
N GLU A 9 17.50 -20.81 -9.68
CA GLU A 9 17.73 -20.45 -11.10
C GLU A 9 16.43 -20.02 -11.80
N PHE A 10 15.28 -20.62 -11.45
CA PHE A 10 13.99 -20.23 -12.00
C PHE A 10 13.64 -18.78 -11.68
N PHE A 11 13.74 -18.36 -10.40
CA PHE A 11 13.45 -16.98 -10.03
C PHE A 11 14.49 -15.97 -10.54
N GLU A 12 15.75 -16.37 -10.68
CA GLU A 12 16.76 -15.58 -11.40
C GLU A 12 16.33 -15.30 -12.85
N ASN A 13 15.74 -16.30 -13.53
CA ASN A 13 15.25 -16.16 -14.89
C ASN A 13 13.93 -15.39 -15.00
N GLN A 14 13.16 -15.28 -13.89
CA GLN A 14 12.02 -14.37 -13.77
C GLN A 14 12.44 -12.91 -13.50
N GLY A 15 13.74 -12.62 -13.37
CA GLY A 15 14.24 -11.26 -13.13
C GLY A 15 14.24 -10.82 -11.67
N VAL A 16 14.14 -11.76 -10.72
CA VAL A 16 14.21 -11.48 -9.29
C VAL A 16 15.68 -11.29 -8.89
N ASP A 17 16.08 -10.04 -8.64
CA ASP A 17 17.45 -9.70 -8.24
C ASP A 17 17.74 -9.90 -6.76
N HIS A 18 16.74 -9.70 -5.89
CA HIS A 18 16.85 -9.84 -4.44
C HIS A 18 15.73 -10.70 -3.87
N ILE A 19 16.09 -11.61 -2.96
CA ILE A 19 15.17 -12.44 -2.18
C ILE A 19 15.36 -12.14 -0.69
N PHE A 20 14.27 -12.03 0.06
CA PHE A 20 14.31 -11.74 1.50
C PHE A 20 14.13 -13.04 2.28
N THR A 21 14.97 -13.28 3.28
CA THR A 21 15.04 -14.59 3.91
C THR A 21 15.44 -14.57 5.38
N VAL A 22 15.01 -15.61 6.09
CA VAL A 22 15.61 -16.08 7.33
C VAL A 22 15.96 -17.56 7.12
N SER A 23 17.24 -17.90 7.27
CA SER A 23 17.73 -19.27 7.05
C SER A 23 17.23 -20.23 8.13
N GLY A 24 16.92 -21.48 7.79
CA GLY A 24 16.60 -22.50 8.78
C GLY A 24 16.69 -23.93 8.24
N GLY A 25 16.60 -24.90 9.16
CA GLY A 25 16.85 -26.31 8.85
C GLY A 25 15.85 -26.92 7.85
N GLY A 26 14.59 -26.47 7.87
CA GLY A 26 13.56 -26.93 6.94
C GLY A 26 13.82 -26.48 5.51
N SER A 27 14.53 -25.39 5.29
CA SER A 27 14.89 -24.84 3.97
C SER A 27 16.39 -24.97 3.65
N ILE A 28 17.11 -25.88 4.32
CA ILE A 28 18.58 -25.89 4.29
C ILE A 28 19.18 -26.08 2.89
N PHE A 29 18.57 -26.91 2.04
CA PHE A 29 19.07 -27.12 0.68
C PHE A 29 18.77 -25.90 -0.21
N LEU A 30 17.66 -25.21 0.03
CA LEU A 30 17.38 -23.92 -0.63
C LEU A 30 18.35 -22.83 -0.16
N CYS A 31 18.72 -22.81 1.12
CA CYS A 31 19.74 -21.90 1.66
C CYS A 31 21.11 -22.15 1.00
N ASP A 32 21.49 -23.42 0.83
CA ASP A 32 22.72 -23.83 0.13
C ASP A 32 22.70 -23.37 -1.34
N ALA A 33 21.60 -23.63 -2.06
CA ALA A 33 21.42 -23.19 -3.45
C ALA A 33 21.48 -21.66 -3.58
N LEU A 34 20.85 -20.94 -2.64
CA LEU A 34 20.84 -19.47 -2.62
C LEU A 34 22.23 -18.89 -2.32
N ALA A 35 23.04 -19.55 -1.49
CA ALA A 35 24.40 -19.12 -1.18
C ALA A 35 25.36 -19.19 -2.38
N VAL A 36 25.07 -20.05 -3.35
CA VAL A 36 25.86 -20.23 -4.59
C VAL A 36 25.15 -19.70 -5.84
N ALA A 37 24.04 -18.96 -5.67
CA ALA A 37 23.30 -18.32 -6.75
C ALA A 37 24.20 -17.38 -7.57
N LYS A 38 23.94 -17.26 -8.87
CA LYS A 38 24.83 -16.55 -9.80
C LYS A 38 24.44 -15.08 -9.98
N LYS A 39 23.15 -14.79 -9.94
CA LYS A 39 22.55 -13.48 -10.21
C LYS A 39 21.76 -12.96 -9.01
N MET A 40 20.94 -13.82 -8.40
CA MET A 40 20.08 -13.43 -7.28
C MET A 40 20.91 -13.27 -6.00
N LYS A 41 20.62 -12.20 -5.26
CA LYS A 41 21.23 -11.92 -3.95
C LYS A 41 20.19 -12.14 -2.87
N TYR A 42 20.63 -12.57 -1.70
CA TYR A 42 19.75 -12.66 -0.54
C TYR A 42 19.95 -11.48 0.41
N VAL A 43 18.87 -11.11 1.08
CA VAL A 43 18.83 -10.16 2.19
C VAL A 43 18.39 -10.94 3.43
N ALA A 44 19.32 -11.15 4.35
CA ALA A 44 19.04 -11.85 5.60
C ALA A 44 18.37 -10.88 6.58
N CYS A 45 17.09 -11.10 6.85
CA CYS A 45 16.32 -10.38 7.87
C CYS A 45 16.49 -11.05 9.24
N HIS A 46 16.11 -10.35 10.30
CA HIS A 46 16.12 -10.86 11.67
C HIS A 46 14.80 -11.55 12.06
N HIS A 47 13.73 -11.37 11.28
CA HIS A 47 12.44 -12.02 11.51
C HIS A 47 11.70 -12.26 10.19
N GLU A 48 10.96 -13.37 10.07
CA GLU A 48 10.28 -13.74 8.81
C GLU A 48 9.11 -12.81 8.44
N GLN A 49 8.48 -12.21 9.45
CA GLN A 49 7.52 -11.11 9.26
C GLN A 49 8.18 -9.95 8.50
N ALA A 50 9.39 -9.55 8.90
CA ALA A 50 10.12 -8.50 8.24
C ALA A 50 10.54 -8.90 6.81
N ALA A 51 10.95 -10.16 6.60
CA ALA A 51 11.28 -10.66 5.27
C ALA A 51 10.10 -10.53 4.30
N SER A 52 8.91 -10.97 4.70
CA SER A 52 7.70 -10.86 3.85
C SER A 52 7.22 -9.42 3.63
N MET A 53 7.33 -8.54 4.64
CA MET A 53 7.01 -7.11 4.50
C MET A 53 8.02 -6.37 3.60
N ALA A 54 9.30 -6.72 3.67
CA ALA A 54 10.32 -6.21 2.77
C ALA A 54 10.07 -6.66 1.32
N THR A 55 9.72 -7.94 1.12
CA THR A 55 9.33 -8.46 -0.20
C THR A 55 8.15 -7.70 -0.79
N GLU A 56 7.13 -7.39 0.03
CA GLU A 56 5.97 -6.61 -0.41
C GLU A 56 6.41 -5.24 -0.97
N ALA A 57 7.23 -4.49 -0.23
CA ALA A 57 7.69 -3.18 -0.65
C ALA A 57 8.64 -3.25 -1.86
N TYR A 58 9.50 -4.25 -1.91
CA TYR A 58 10.38 -4.53 -3.05
C TYR A 58 9.58 -4.73 -4.35
N ALA A 59 8.55 -5.57 -4.31
CA ALA A 59 7.65 -5.83 -5.43
C ALA A 59 6.94 -4.55 -5.90
N ARG A 60 6.45 -3.73 -4.96
CA ARG A 60 5.78 -2.46 -5.30
C ARG A 60 6.70 -1.45 -5.97
N VAL A 61 7.94 -1.33 -5.52
CA VAL A 61 8.89 -0.39 -6.12
C VAL A 61 9.26 -0.83 -7.53
N ARG A 62 9.53 -2.12 -7.71
CA ARG A 62 9.86 -2.70 -9.02
C ARG A 62 8.68 -2.79 -9.98
N GLN A 63 7.45 -2.78 -9.46
CA GLN A 63 6.24 -3.13 -10.20
C GLN A 63 6.34 -4.53 -10.83
N ASP A 64 6.90 -5.46 -10.06
CA ASP A 64 7.29 -6.80 -10.52
C ASP A 64 7.25 -7.77 -9.34
N LEU A 65 7.49 -9.06 -9.59
CA LEU A 65 7.43 -10.13 -8.61
C LEU A 65 8.42 -9.93 -7.44
N GLY A 66 7.92 -10.08 -6.22
CA GLY A 66 8.72 -10.26 -5.01
C GLY A 66 8.76 -11.73 -4.56
N VAL A 67 9.89 -12.17 -3.98
CA VAL A 67 10.03 -13.53 -3.45
C VAL A 67 10.56 -13.51 -2.01
N THR A 68 9.92 -14.29 -1.14
CA THR A 68 10.36 -14.53 0.24
C THR A 68 10.75 -16.00 0.39
N LEU A 69 11.85 -16.28 1.10
CA LEU A 69 12.29 -17.64 1.40
C LEU A 69 12.45 -17.87 2.91
N VAL A 70 11.73 -18.84 3.46
CA VAL A 70 11.73 -19.14 4.91
C VAL A 70 11.79 -20.63 5.19
N THR A 71 12.07 -20.99 6.44
CA THR A 71 12.06 -22.38 6.91
C THR A 71 10.64 -22.87 7.27
N ALA A 72 10.54 -24.14 7.67
CA ALA A 72 9.33 -24.79 8.16
C ALA A 72 8.80 -24.17 9.47
N GLY A 73 7.59 -24.58 9.87
CA GLY A 73 7.05 -24.35 11.21
C GLY A 73 6.99 -22.87 11.59
N PRO A 74 7.74 -22.43 12.62
CA PRO A 74 7.71 -21.05 13.09
C PRO A 74 8.10 -20.05 11.98
N GLY A 75 9.01 -20.42 11.07
CA GLY A 75 9.40 -19.55 9.97
C GLY A 75 8.23 -19.26 9.03
N GLY A 76 7.52 -20.32 8.62
CA GLY A 76 6.28 -20.19 7.85
C GLY A 76 5.22 -19.36 8.59
N THR A 77 4.95 -19.65 9.87
CA THR A 77 3.88 -18.95 10.61
C THR A 77 4.20 -17.47 10.89
N ASN A 78 5.47 -17.12 11.10
CA ASN A 78 5.91 -15.72 11.30
C ASN A 78 5.76 -14.88 10.01
N THR A 79 5.73 -15.52 8.84
CA THR A 79 5.61 -14.87 7.52
C THR A 79 4.17 -14.43 7.21
N VAL A 80 3.18 -15.02 7.89
CA VAL A 80 1.75 -14.92 7.55
C VAL A 80 1.24 -13.48 7.51
N THR A 81 1.68 -12.60 8.43
CA THR A 81 1.21 -11.20 8.45
C THR A 81 1.65 -10.42 7.21
N GLY A 82 2.89 -10.57 6.74
CA GLY A 82 3.35 -9.91 5.53
C GLY A 82 2.69 -10.46 4.27
N VAL A 83 2.40 -11.77 4.23
CA VAL A 83 1.62 -12.39 3.15
C VAL A 83 0.18 -11.87 3.13
N ALA A 84 -0.48 -11.78 4.29
CA ALA A 84 -1.82 -11.18 4.40
C ALA A 84 -1.83 -9.71 3.94
N GLY A 85 -0.76 -8.96 4.25
CA GLY A 85 -0.55 -7.61 3.72
C GLY A 85 -0.51 -7.57 2.19
N SER A 86 0.29 -8.45 1.59
CA SER A 86 0.40 -8.60 0.13
C SER A 86 -0.92 -9.01 -0.52
N TRP A 87 -1.71 -9.86 0.13
CA TRP A 87 -3.04 -10.29 -0.33
C TRP A 87 -4.03 -9.13 -0.39
N LEU A 88 -4.13 -8.36 0.69
CA LEU A 88 -5.13 -7.29 0.78
C LEU A 88 -4.81 -6.08 -0.12
N ASP A 89 -3.54 -5.92 -0.49
CA ASP A 89 -3.07 -4.81 -1.34
C ASP A 89 -2.60 -5.24 -2.75
N HIS A 90 -2.92 -6.47 -3.16
CA HIS A 90 -2.74 -6.98 -4.53
C HIS A 90 -1.28 -6.94 -5.00
N VAL A 91 -0.37 -7.42 -4.14
CA VAL A 91 1.07 -7.42 -4.42
C VAL A 91 1.50 -8.79 -4.95
N PRO A 92 2.18 -8.84 -6.12
CA PRO A 92 2.70 -10.09 -6.67
C PRO A 92 3.86 -10.60 -5.81
N HIS A 93 3.59 -11.67 -5.05
CA HIS A 93 4.51 -12.16 -4.03
C HIS A 93 4.51 -13.69 -4.00
N VAL A 94 5.64 -14.34 -4.27
CA VAL A 94 5.77 -15.79 -4.05
C VAL A 94 6.51 -16.05 -2.74
N THR A 95 5.90 -16.80 -1.83
CA THR A 95 6.58 -17.32 -0.64
C THR A 95 7.01 -18.76 -0.89
N ILE A 96 8.28 -19.05 -0.62
CA ILE A 96 8.86 -20.38 -0.63
C ILE A 96 9.17 -20.76 0.81
N SER A 97 8.53 -21.78 1.34
CA SER A 97 8.90 -22.35 2.63
C SER A 97 9.58 -23.69 2.46
N GLY A 98 10.57 -23.96 3.31
CA GLY A 98 11.04 -25.31 3.55
C GLY A 98 10.06 -26.08 4.42
N GLN A 99 10.14 -27.41 4.36
CA GLN A 99 9.35 -28.33 5.19
C GLN A 99 10.22 -29.50 5.65
N VAL A 100 9.79 -30.21 6.71
CA VAL A 100 10.37 -31.51 7.09
C VAL A 100 10.35 -32.50 5.92
N PHE A 101 11.02 -33.64 6.07
CA PHE A 101 10.96 -34.70 5.05
C PHE A 101 9.52 -35.16 4.85
N LEU A 102 9.08 -35.47 3.63
CA LEU A 102 7.71 -35.93 3.34
C LEU A 102 7.25 -37.07 4.25
N ALA A 103 8.12 -38.04 4.51
CA ALA A 103 7.84 -39.18 5.39
C ALA A 103 7.66 -38.78 6.88
N GLN A 104 8.00 -37.54 7.24
CA GLN A 104 7.83 -36.94 8.55
C GLN A 104 6.65 -35.96 8.57
N THR A 105 5.85 -35.88 7.51
CA THR A 105 4.66 -35.03 7.46
C THR A 105 3.40 -35.78 7.88
N ILE A 106 2.39 -35.06 8.37
CA ILE A 106 1.09 -35.59 8.77
C ILE A 106 0.20 -35.98 7.58
N ASN A 107 0.59 -35.70 6.33
CA ASN A 107 -0.27 -35.94 5.15
C ASN A 107 -0.78 -37.39 5.06
N ASN A 108 0.03 -38.36 5.49
CA ASN A 108 -0.34 -39.78 5.53
C ASN A 108 -0.84 -40.26 6.90
N HIS A 109 -1.03 -39.35 7.86
CA HIS A 109 -1.38 -39.63 9.24
C HIS A 109 -2.54 -38.74 9.73
N PRO A 110 -3.76 -38.94 9.19
CA PRO A 110 -4.90 -38.09 9.51
C PRO A 110 -5.19 -38.06 11.01
N GLY A 111 -5.46 -36.87 11.54
CA GLY A 111 -5.74 -36.64 12.96
C GLY A 111 -4.51 -36.34 13.82
N LEU A 112 -3.28 -36.53 13.32
CA LEU A 112 -2.09 -36.01 13.98
C LEU A 112 -2.00 -34.49 13.82
N ARG A 113 -1.51 -33.82 14.86
CA ARG A 113 -1.21 -32.37 14.82
C ARG A 113 0.21 -32.09 14.32
N THR A 114 1.12 -33.02 14.55
CA THR A 114 2.54 -32.95 14.18
C THR A 114 3.13 -34.36 14.21
N LEU A 115 4.09 -34.61 13.33
CA LEU A 115 4.95 -35.80 13.29
C LEU A 115 6.43 -35.36 13.23
N GLY A 116 6.75 -34.41 12.36
CA GLY A 116 8.09 -33.88 12.17
C GLY A 116 8.43 -32.73 13.12
N VAL A 117 9.72 -32.55 13.44
CA VAL A 117 10.19 -31.43 14.24
C VAL A 117 10.02 -30.13 13.45
N GLN A 118 9.39 -29.12 14.05
CA GLN A 118 9.00 -27.87 13.38
C GLN A 118 8.04 -28.06 12.21
N GLU A 119 7.30 -29.16 12.14
CA GLU A 119 6.25 -29.34 11.16
C GLU A 119 5.01 -28.49 11.50
N ILE A 120 4.44 -27.84 10.49
CA ILE A 120 3.08 -27.30 10.52
C ILE A 120 2.48 -27.48 9.12
N ASN A 121 1.18 -27.78 9.05
CA ASN A 121 0.44 -27.72 7.78
C ASN A 121 0.23 -26.26 7.40
N ILE A 122 1.27 -25.65 6.82
CA ILE A 122 1.29 -24.24 6.45
C ILE A 122 0.32 -23.94 5.32
N VAL A 123 0.09 -24.90 4.41
CA VAL A 123 -0.83 -24.76 3.27
C VAL A 123 -2.23 -24.42 3.74
N ASP A 124 -2.78 -25.13 4.73
CA ASP A 124 -4.11 -24.83 5.26
C ASP A 124 -4.16 -23.49 6.02
N VAL A 125 -3.05 -23.07 6.64
CA VAL A 125 -2.95 -21.78 7.35
C VAL A 125 -3.01 -20.61 6.35
N VAL A 126 -2.36 -20.74 5.19
CA VAL A 126 -2.20 -19.62 4.24
C VAL A 126 -3.17 -19.66 3.06
N ARG A 127 -3.88 -20.77 2.83
CA ARG A 127 -4.90 -20.89 1.78
C ARG A 127 -5.89 -19.70 1.71
N PRO A 128 -6.44 -19.17 2.82
CA PRO A 128 -7.42 -18.07 2.73
C PRO A 128 -6.80 -16.71 2.37
N ILE A 129 -5.47 -16.60 2.35
CA ILE A 129 -4.73 -15.36 2.09
C ILE A 129 -3.73 -15.51 0.95
N THR A 130 -3.90 -16.51 0.07
CA THR A 130 -3.06 -16.75 -1.10
C THR A 130 -3.92 -17.15 -2.30
N LYS A 131 -3.49 -16.81 -3.52
CA LYS A 131 -4.13 -17.26 -4.76
C LYS A 131 -3.85 -18.74 -5.04
N TYR A 132 -2.74 -19.24 -4.52
CA TYR A 132 -2.29 -20.61 -4.69
C TYR A 132 -1.39 -21.01 -3.53
N ALA A 133 -1.63 -22.17 -2.93
CA ALA A 133 -0.79 -22.74 -1.89
C ALA A 133 -0.69 -24.25 -2.08
N VAL A 134 0.53 -24.78 -2.13
CA VAL A 134 0.80 -26.21 -2.37
C VAL A 134 2.01 -26.68 -1.58
N MET A 135 1.97 -27.91 -1.08
CA MET A 135 3.18 -28.64 -0.68
C MET A 135 3.56 -29.56 -1.83
N VAL A 136 4.78 -29.42 -2.35
CA VAL A 136 5.24 -30.24 -3.48
C VAL A 136 5.63 -31.61 -2.98
N GLU A 137 4.92 -32.65 -3.44
CA GLU A 137 5.16 -34.04 -3.03
C GLU A 137 6.00 -34.84 -4.04
N ASP A 138 6.05 -34.41 -5.30
CA ASP A 138 6.87 -35.00 -6.35
C ASP A 138 7.83 -33.95 -6.94
N ALA A 139 9.13 -34.28 -6.94
CA ALA A 139 10.18 -33.44 -7.52
C ALA A 139 9.99 -33.21 -9.03
N GLN A 140 9.32 -34.11 -9.76
CA GLN A 140 9.06 -33.97 -11.20
C GLN A 140 7.98 -32.92 -11.53
N GLU A 141 7.21 -32.46 -10.54
CA GLU A 141 6.16 -31.45 -10.70
C GLU A 141 6.63 -30.03 -10.35
N ILE A 142 7.87 -29.85 -9.89
CA ILE A 142 8.35 -28.56 -9.40
C ILE A 142 8.20 -27.44 -10.44
N LYS A 143 8.49 -27.71 -11.71
CA LYS A 143 8.38 -26.71 -12.79
C LYS A 143 6.94 -26.23 -12.94
N TYR A 144 5.98 -27.15 -12.98
CA TYR A 144 4.56 -26.83 -13.05
C TYR A 144 4.14 -25.93 -11.87
N HIS A 145 4.52 -26.28 -10.65
CA HIS A 145 4.14 -25.51 -9.47
C HIS A 145 4.78 -24.11 -9.43
N LEU A 146 6.04 -23.98 -9.84
CA LEU A 146 6.73 -22.69 -9.92
C LEU A 146 6.09 -21.78 -10.97
N GLU A 147 5.86 -22.29 -12.19
CA GLU A 147 5.23 -21.54 -13.28
C GLU A 147 3.80 -21.13 -12.93
N LYS A 148 3.01 -22.04 -12.34
CA LYS A 148 1.65 -21.73 -11.88
C LYS A 148 1.63 -20.69 -10.76
N ALA A 149 2.52 -20.81 -9.78
CA ALA A 149 2.60 -19.86 -8.67
C ALA A 149 2.97 -18.45 -9.14
N VAL A 150 3.90 -18.32 -10.10
CA VAL A 150 4.27 -17.02 -10.69
C VAL A 150 3.14 -16.46 -11.54
N TYR A 151 2.52 -17.29 -12.40
CA TYR A 151 1.40 -16.86 -13.23
C TYR A 151 0.26 -16.31 -12.36
N LEU A 152 -0.19 -17.10 -11.37
CA LEU A 152 -1.26 -16.68 -10.48
C LEU A 152 -0.86 -15.47 -9.62
N ALA A 153 0.40 -15.35 -9.20
CA ALA A 153 0.83 -14.18 -8.42
C ALA A 153 0.75 -12.87 -9.21
N THR A 154 0.92 -12.92 -10.54
CA THR A 154 1.11 -11.75 -11.40
C THR A 154 -0.07 -11.43 -12.32
N HIS A 155 -0.94 -12.40 -12.63
CA HIS A 155 -2.06 -12.24 -13.57
C HIS A 155 -3.40 -11.99 -12.87
N GLY A 156 -4.36 -11.43 -13.62
CA GLY A 156 -5.66 -11.01 -13.08
C GLY A 156 -5.47 -9.93 -12.02
N ARG A 157 -6.15 -10.07 -10.89
CA ARG A 157 -5.81 -9.33 -9.67
C ARG A 157 -4.57 -9.96 -9.03
N PRO A 158 -3.40 -9.30 -8.96
CA PRO A 158 -2.20 -9.90 -8.40
C PRO A 158 -2.36 -10.20 -6.91
N GLY A 159 -1.54 -11.10 -6.40
CA GLY A 159 -1.58 -11.48 -4.99
C GLY A 159 -0.56 -12.56 -4.65
N PRO A 160 -0.45 -12.91 -3.36
CA PRO A 160 0.56 -13.85 -2.93
C PRO A 160 0.24 -15.30 -3.30
N THR A 161 1.28 -16.09 -3.55
CA THR A 161 1.24 -17.54 -3.69
C THR A 161 2.28 -18.21 -2.78
N TRP A 162 2.10 -19.49 -2.49
CA TRP A 162 2.91 -20.23 -1.52
C TRP A 162 3.31 -21.60 -2.05
N ILE A 163 4.60 -21.90 -2.02
CA ILE A 163 5.16 -23.21 -2.34
C ILE A 163 5.91 -23.74 -1.12
N ASP A 164 5.39 -24.80 -0.52
CA ASP A 164 6.01 -25.51 0.59
C ASP A 164 6.82 -26.70 0.05
N LEU A 165 8.12 -26.74 0.36
CA LEU A 165 9.09 -27.66 -0.22
C LEU A 165 9.70 -28.56 0.87
N PRO A 166 9.30 -29.84 0.96
CA PRO A 166 9.93 -30.83 1.84
C PRO A 166 11.42 -31.00 1.58
N ALA A 167 12.21 -31.20 2.64
CA ALA A 167 13.67 -31.28 2.55
C ALA A 167 14.18 -32.36 1.59
N ASN A 168 13.53 -33.53 1.52
CA ASN A 168 13.88 -34.58 0.55
C ASN A 168 13.55 -34.18 -0.90
N ILE A 169 12.53 -33.35 -1.11
CA ILE A 169 12.18 -32.83 -2.44
C ILE A 169 13.20 -31.78 -2.85
N GLN A 170 13.57 -30.85 -1.96
CA GLN A 170 14.62 -29.85 -2.25
C GLN A 170 15.93 -30.50 -2.72
N ASN A 171 16.32 -31.63 -2.11
CA ASN A 171 17.57 -32.34 -2.43
C ASN A 171 17.45 -33.34 -3.58
N ALA A 172 16.25 -33.58 -4.12
CA ALA A 172 16.05 -34.55 -5.19
C ALA A 172 16.74 -34.09 -6.48
N ASN A 173 17.26 -35.04 -7.26
CA ASN A 173 17.81 -34.78 -8.59
C ASN A 173 16.71 -34.86 -9.64
N ILE A 174 16.68 -33.87 -10.52
CA ILE A 174 15.75 -33.77 -11.65
C ILE A 174 16.50 -33.61 -12.97
N ASP A 175 15.88 -34.10 -14.04
CA ASP A 175 16.19 -33.75 -15.42
C ASP A 175 15.24 -32.65 -15.88
N VAL A 176 15.76 -31.43 -16.03
CA VAL A 176 14.96 -30.24 -16.36
C VAL A 176 14.24 -30.39 -17.70
N ALA A 177 14.81 -31.15 -18.64
CA ALA A 177 14.24 -31.36 -19.97
C ALA A 177 12.94 -32.18 -19.96
N THR A 178 12.69 -32.95 -18.90
CA THR A 178 11.52 -33.84 -18.80
C THR A 178 10.42 -33.29 -17.89
N LEU A 179 10.65 -32.16 -17.23
CA LEU A 179 9.69 -31.60 -16.28
C LEU A 179 8.41 -31.12 -16.97
N LYS A 180 7.26 -31.43 -16.36
CA LYS A 180 5.96 -30.94 -16.80
C LYS A 180 5.90 -29.42 -16.62
N SER A 181 5.46 -28.72 -17.66
CA SER A 181 5.24 -27.27 -17.65
C SER A 181 3.77 -26.97 -17.34
N TYR A 182 3.50 -25.80 -16.79
CA TYR A 182 2.15 -25.27 -16.59
C TYR A 182 1.64 -24.63 -17.88
N ASP A 183 0.35 -24.83 -18.20
CA ASP A 183 -0.34 -24.15 -19.29
C ASP A 183 -1.21 -23.01 -18.72
N PRO A 184 -0.90 -21.73 -19.02
CA PRO A 184 -1.71 -20.58 -18.62
C PRO A 184 -3.21 -20.68 -18.94
N LYS A 185 -3.58 -21.50 -19.94
CA LYS A 185 -4.99 -21.74 -20.29
C LYS A 185 -5.80 -22.44 -19.20
N GLU A 186 -5.13 -23.07 -18.24
CA GLU A 186 -5.79 -23.65 -17.07
C GLU A 186 -6.51 -22.59 -16.21
N ASP A 187 -6.05 -21.34 -16.27
CA ASP A 187 -6.54 -20.22 -15.46
C ASP A 187 -6.81 -18.97 -16.34
N GLU A 188 -7.23 -19.18 -17.60
CA GLU A 188 -7.54 -18.09 -18.54
C GLU A 188 -8.82 -17.35 -18.13
N GLU A 189 -8.75 -16.02 -18.00
CA GLU A 189 -9.92 -15.18 -17.79
C GLU A 189 -10.50 -14.69 -19.11
N HIS A 190 -11.83 -14.79 -19.27
CA HIS A 190 -12.52 -14.25 -20.44
C HIS A 190 -12.79 -12.76 -20.30
N LEU A 191 -12.44 -12.00 -21.35
CA LEU A 191 -12.80 -10.59 -21.48
C LEU A 191 -14.33 -10.42 -21.55
N ASP A 192 -14.81 -9.29 -21.06
CA ASP A 192 -16.22 -8.90 -21.16
C ASP A 192 -16.59 -8.73 -22.65
N PRO A 193 -17.51 -9.54 -23.20
CA PRO A 193 -17.87 -9.48 -24.61
C PRO A 193 -18.56 -8.16 -24.99
N ASP A 194 -19.12 -7.45 -24.01
CA ASP A 194 -19.82 -6.18 -24.20
C ASP A 194 -18.91 -4.97 -23.91
N LEU A 195 -17.59 -5.16 -23.74
CA LEU A 195 -16.66 -4.11 -23.34
C LEU A 195 -16.74 -2.86 -24.23
N GLU A 196 -16.68 -3.02 -25.55
CA GLU A 196 -16.73 -1.91 -26.51
C GLU A 196 -18.05 -1.13 -26.40
N ALA A 197 -19.18 -1.85 -26.28
CA ALA A 197 -20.50 -1.25 -26.16
C ALA A 197 -20.69 -0.50 -24.82
N LYS A 198 -20.17 -1.05 -23.71
CA LYS A 198 -20.19 -0.39 -22.40
C LYS A 198 -19.32 0.87 -22.37
N ILE A 199 -18.17 0.83 -23.04
CA ILE A 199 -17.31 2.02 -23.20
C ILE A 199 -18.03 3.08 -24.04
N GLY A 200 -18.77 2.69 -25.07
CA GLY A 200 -19.62 3.63 -25.83
C GLY A 200 -20.65 4.35 -24.97
N GLN A 201 -21.33 3.63 -24.07
CA GLN A 201 -22.24 4.24 -23.10
C GLN A 201 -21.53 5.23 -22.17
N LEU A 202 -20.29 4.93 -21.75
CA LEU A 202 -19.48 5.86 -20.95
C LEU A 202 -19.09 7.11 -21.75
N VAL A 203 -18.77 6.98 -23.04
CA VAL A 203 -18.47 8.12 -23.92
C VAL A 203 -19.67 9.06 -24.01
N GLU A 204 -20.89 8.54 -24.16
CA GLU A 204 -22.13 9.33 -24.15
C GLU A 204 -22.35 10.06 -22.81
N LEU A 205 -22.11 9.37 -21.68
CA LEU A 205 -22.20 9.97 -20.36
C LEU A 205 -21.17 11.09 -20.17
N LEU A 206 -19.92 10.88 -20.54
CA LEU A 206 -18.88 11.91 -20.48
C LEU A 206 -19.21 13.09 -21.39
N SER A 207 -19.76 12.85 -22.58
CA SER A 207 -20.12 13.89 -23.55
C SER A 207 -21.21 14.84 -23.07
N SER A 208 -22.05 14.38 -22.13
CA SER A 208 -23.13 15.17 -21.54
C SER A 208 -22.81 15.67 -20.12
N ALA A 209 -21.63 15.33 -19.59
CA ALA A 209 -21.22 15.70 -18.25
C ALA A 209 -20.83 17.18 -18.16
N THR A 210 -21.24 17.83 -17.09
CA THR A 210 -20.81 19.19 -16.74
C THR A 210 -19.70 19.18 -15.70
N ARG A 211 -19.65 18.14 -14.85
CA ARG A 211 -18.74 18.04 -13.70
C ARG A 211 -18.22 16.60 -13.54
N PRO A 212 -17.58 16.03 -14.59
CA PRO A 212 -17.04 14.69 -14.49
C PRO A 212 -15.88 14.66 -13.52
N LEU A 213 -15.64 13.50 -12.91
CA LEU A 213 -14.50 13.29 -12.03
C LEU A 213 -13.97 11.87 -12.21
N VAL A 214 -12.69 11.73 -12.53
CA VAL A 214 -12.02 10.43 -12.61
C VAL A 214 -11.42 10.08 -11.25
N HIS A 215 -11.64 8.86 -10.76
CA HIS A 215 -10.98 8.33 -9.58
C HIS A 215 -10.01 7.22 -10.00
N VAL A 216 -8.73 7.53 -9.98
CA VAL A 216 -7.67 6.60 -10.35
C VAL A 216 -7.20 5.79 -9.14
N GLY A 217 -7.23 4.46 -9.28
CA GLY A 217 -6.73 3.52 -8.28
C GLY A 217 -5.41 2.87 -8.65
N GLN A 218 -4.92 2.04 -7.72
CA GLN A 218 -3.66 1.32 -7.88
C GLN A 218 -3.72 0.33 -9.06
N GLY A 219 -4.92 -0.12 -9.46
CA GLY A 219 -5.11 -1.00 -10.62
C GLY A 219 -4.58 -0.41 -11.93
N VAL A 220 -4.58 0.91 -12.11
CA VAL A 220 -3.97 1.57 -13.29
C VAL A 220 -2.45 1.37 -13.29
N ARG A 221 -1.80 1.49 -12.12
CA ARG A 221 -0.37 1.25 -11.96
C ARG A 221 -0.02 -0.23 -12.18
N ILE A 222 -0.82 -1.13 -11.62
CA ILE A 222 -0.65 -2.58 -11.73
C ILE A 222 -0.75 -3.04 -13.19
N ALA A 223 -1.73 -2.51 -13.93
CA ALA A 223 -1.91 -2.81 -15.36
C ALA A 223 -0.84 -2.17 -16.28
N GLY A 224 0.07 -1.35 -15.74
CA GLY A 224 1.03 -0.59 -16.53
C GLY A 224 0.37 0.42 -17.47
N ALA A 225 -0.74 1.03 -17.01
CA ALA A 225 -1.63 1.87 -17.81
C ALA A 225 -1.48 3.39 -17.53
N GLU A 226 -0.42 3.80 -16.83
CA GLU A 226 -0.19 5.20 -16.44
C GLU A 226 -0.14 6.13 -17.67
N LYS A 227 0.48 5.67 -18.76
CA LYS A 227 0.58 6.43 -20.01
C LYS A 227 -0.78 6.67 -20.65
N GLU A 228 -1.61 5.63 -20.72
CA GLU A 228 -2.95 5.67 -21.29
C GLU A 228 -3.90 6.51 -20.43
N PHE A 229 -3.74 6.44 -19.10
CA PHE A 229 -4.43 7.30 -18.14
C PHE A 229 -4.09 8.78 -18.36
N PHE A 230 -2.80 9.15 -18.38
CA PHE A 230 -2.43 10.56 -18.58
C PHE A 230 -2.80 11.07 -19.97
N LYS A 231 -2.78 10.20 -21.01
CA LYS A 231 -3.31 10.54 -22.33
C LYS A 231 -4.80 10.94 -22.26
N LEU A 232 -5.62 10.22 -21.51
CA LEU A 232 -7.03 10.56 -21.30
C LEU A 232 -7.17 11.90 -20.57
N ILE A 233 -6.46 12.05 -19.45
CA ILE A 233 -6.54 13.22 -18.58
C ILE A 233 -6.10 14.50 -19.29
N GLU A 234 -4.96 14.46 -20.00
CA GLU A 234 -4.37 15.63 -20.65
C GLU A 234 -5.13 16.05 -21.92
N ASN A 235 -5.60 15.09 -22.74
CA ASN A 235 -6.31 15.42 -23.98
C ASN A 235 -7.67 16.10 -23.71
N LEU A 236 -8.36 15.66 -22.66
CA LEU A 236 -9.70 16.13 -22.34
C LEU A 236 -9.75 17.08 -21.14
N ARG A 237 -8.59 17.41 -20.54
CA ARG A 237 -8.48 18.25 -19.34
C ARG A 237 -9.38 17.75 -18.20
N LEU A 238 -9.46 16.43 -18.02
CA LEU A 238 -10.37 15.81 -17.05
C LEU A 238 -9.84 15.95 -15.62
N PRO A 239 -10.62 16.53 -14.68
CA PRO A 239 -10.21 16.54 -13.28
C PRO A 239 -10.25 15.14 -12.70
N PHE A 240 -9.30 14.85 -11.81
CA PHE A 240 -9.18 13.52 -11.21
C PHE A 240 -8.71 13.55 -9.77
N VAL A 241 -9.05 12.48 -9.05
CA VAL A 241 -8.66 12.19 -7.66
C VAL A 241 -8.00 10.83 -7.57
N THR A 242 -7.21 10.60 -6.53
CA THR A 242 -6.48 9.34 -6.33
C THR A 242 -7.06 8.49 -5.20
N ALA A 243 -7.04 7.17 -5.36
CA ALA A 243 -7.13 6.26 -4.24
C ALA A 243 -5.82 6.32 -3.43
N ARG A 244 -5.86 5.91 -2.16
CA ARG A 244 -4.71 6.05 -1.23
C ARG A 244 -3.40 5.46 -1.74
N ASN A 245 -3.40 4.20 -2.19
CA ASN A 245 -2.22 3.53 -2.77
C ASN A 245 -1.93 3.94 -4.24
N ALA A 246 -2.64 4.94 -4.75
CA ALA A 246 -2.39 5.58 -6.03
C ALA A 246 -2.06 7.07 -5.88
N ASN A 247 -1.87 7.57 -4.64
CA ASN A 247 -1.50 8.97 -4.40
C ASN A 247 -0.21 9.37 -5.13
N ASP A 248 0.70 8.42 -5.33
CA ASP A 248 2.00 8.60 -5.99
C ASP A 248 1.95 8.45 -7.52
N ILE A 249 0.77 8.26 -8.11
CA ILE A 249 0.61 8.18 -9.57
C ILE A 249 0.79 9.55 -10.25
N THR A 250 0.56 10.63 -9.51
CA THR A 250 0.66 12.00 -10.00
C THR A 250 1.37 12.90 -9.01
N SER A 251 1.85 14.05 -9.49
CA SER A 251 2.36 15.10 -8.62
C SER A 251 1.22 15.92 -8.01
N SER A 252 1.44 16.44 -6.80
CA SER A 252 0.42 17.23 -6.09
C SER A 252 0.09 18.56 -6.78
N ASP A 253 0.95 19.05 -7.67
CA ASP A 253 0.83 20.29 -8.43
C ASP A 253 0.23 20.10 -9.84
N HIS A 254 -0.14 18.88 -10.22
CA HIS A 254 -0.74 18.61 -11.53
C HIS A 254 -2.03 19.43 -11.74
N GLU A 255 -2.15 20.10 -12.89
CA GLU A 255 -3.22 21.08 -13.21
C GLU A 255 -4.64 20.51 -12.97
N PHE A 256 -4.86 19.26 -13.39
CA PHE A 256 -6.17 18.59 -13.27
C PHE A 256 -6.34 17.76 -11.99
N PHE A 257 -5.39 17.79 -11.06
CA PHE A 257 -5.51 17.03 -9.82
C PHE A 257 -6.44 17.75 -8.83
N ALA A 258 -7.54 17.08 -8.48
CA ALA A 258 -8.60 17.57 -7.59
C ALA A 258 -8.41 17.12 -6.12
N GLY A 259 -7.28 16.48 -5.80
CA GLY A 259 -6.87 16.13 -4.45
C GLY A 259 -7.15 14.67 -4.06
N ARG A 260 -6.97 14.39 -2.75
CA ARG A 260 -7.05 13.05 -2.17
C ARG A 260 -8.32 12.89 -1.32
N PRO A 261 -9.38 12.22 -1.79
CA PRO A 261 -10.63 12.06 -1.06
C PRO A 261 -10.60 10.89 -0.06
N GLY A 262 -11.63 10.79 0.76
CA GLY A 262 -11.90 9.67 1.67
C GLY A 262 -12.05 10.07 3.14
N THR A 263 -11.90 9.10 4.06
CA THR A 263 -12.03 9.38 5.50
C THR A 263 -10.89 10.23 6.07
N PHE A 264 -9.73 10.23 5.41
CA PHE A 264 -8.58 11.09 5.71
C PHE A 264 -8.24 11.82 4.41
N ALA A 265 -8.90 12.94 4.18
CA ALA A 265 -8.90 13.60 2.88
C ALA A 265 -8.22 14.97 2.90
N GLU A 266 -7.88 15.46 1.71
CA GLU A 266 -7.97 16.89 1.43
C GLU A 266 -9.47 17.24 1.39
N ARG A 267 -9.96 18.08 2.32
CA ARG A 267 -11.41 18.35 2.45
C ARG A 267 -12.06 18.74 1.12
N GLY A 268 -11.38 19.56 0.32
CA GLY A 268 -11.84 19.98 -1.00
C GLY A 268 -12.13 18.83 -1.96
N ALA A 269 -11.35 17.75 -1.88
CA ALA A 269 -11.55 16.57 -2.73
C ALA A 269 -12.86 15.84 -2.41
N ASN A 270 -13.30 15.82 -1.14
CA ASN A 270 -14.59 15.22 -0.78
C ASN A 270 -15.78 16.04 -1.31
N PHE A 271 -15.68 17.37 -1.37
CA PHE A 271 -16.68 18.19 -2.08
C PHE A 271 -16.73 17.83 -3.57
N ALA A 272 -15.57 17.73 -4.22
CA ALA A 272 -15.50 17.35 -5.63
C ALA A 272 -16.19 16.02 -5.92
N VAL A 273 -15.89 14.98 -5.13
CA VAL A 273 -16.54 13.67 -5.23
C VAL A 273 -18.06 13.77 -5.10
N GLN A 274 -18.54 14.50 -4.10
CA GLN A 274 -19.97 14.51 -3.76
C GLN A 274 -20.80 15.36 -4.69
N THR A 275 -20.18 16.34 -5.35
CA THR A 275 -20.87 17.21 -6.30
C THR A 275 -20.73 16.73 -7.75
N ALA A 276 -19.81 15.83 -8.09
CA ALA A 276 -19.66 15.32 -9.47
C ALA A 276 -20.99 14.76 -10.06
N ASP A 277 -21.17 14.87 -11.37
CA ASP A 277 -22.35 14.33 -12.10
C ASP A 277 -22.04 13.05 -12.90
N VAL A 278 -20.77 12.82 -13.24
CA VAL A 278 -20.23 11.55 -13.73
C VAL A 278 -18.98 11.21 -12.91
N TYR A 279 -18.93 10.01 -12.36
CA TYR A 279 -17.84 9.55 -11.52
C TYR A 279 -17.25 8.26 -12.08
N LEU A 280 -16.05 8.34 -12.65
CA LEU A 280 -15.38 7.20 -13.29
C LEU A 280 -14.28 6.63 -12.39
N ALA A 281 -14.58 5.54 -11.71
CA ALA A 281 -13.63 4.80 -10.87
C ALA A 281 -12.88 3.75 -11.69
N ILE A 282 -11.54 3.85 -11.77
CA ILE A 282 -10.70 2.95 -12.58
C ILE A 282 -9.68 2.25 -11.68
N GLY A 283 -9.77 0.92 -11.60
CA GLY A 283 -8.82 0.10 -10.84
C GLY A 283 -8.79 0.45 -9.36
N THR A 284 -9.94 0.83 -8.80
CA THR A 284 -10.11 1.17 -7.38
C THR A 284 -11.30 0.43 -6.81
N ARG A 285 -11.08 -0.30 -5.71
CA ARG A 285 -12.11 -1.04 -5.00
C ARG A 285 -13.12 -0.16 -4.26
N LEU A 286 -13.04 1.17 -4.30
CA LEU A 286 -13.92 2.08 -3.53
C LEU A 286 -14.17 1.58 -2.09
N SER A 287 -13.07 1.33 -1.36
CA SER A 287 -13.12 0.72 -0.02
C SER A 287 -13.93 1.57 0.96
N LEU A 288 -14.38 1.00 2.08
CA LEU A 288 -15.05 1.79 3.13
C LEU A 288 -14.16 2.88 3.74
N ALA A 289 -12.84 2.72 3.67
CA ALA A 289 -11.92 3.77 4.07
C ALA A 289 -11.89 4.93 3.04
N GLN A 290 -12.24 4.64 1.78
CA GLN A 290 -12.40 5.61 0.72
C GLN A 290 -13.80 6.24 0.69
N THR A 291 -14.85 5.47 0.96
CA THR A 291 -16.25 5.90 0.86
C THR A 291 -16.83 6.42 2.17
N GLY A 292 -16.16 6.16 3.28
CA GLY A 292 -16.57 6.57 4.61
C GLY A 292 -17.71 5.75 5.17
N TYR A 293 -18.33 6.27 6.24
CA TYR A 293 -19.37 5.56 6.98
C TYR A 293 -20.72 5.50 6.25
N ASP A 294 -20.96 6.41 5.30
CA ASP A 294 -22.20 6.54 4.51
C ASP A 294 -21.94 6.18 3.03
N ALA A 295 -21.42 4.97 2.79
CA ALA A 295 -20.98 4.52 1.46
C ALA A 295 -22.11 4.50 0.42
N ASN A 296 -23.36 4.27 0.84
CA ASN A 296 -24.53 4.27 -0.03
C ASN A 296 -24.80 5.64 -0.68
N ASN A 297 -24.38 6.72 -0.02
CA ASN A 297 -24.48 8.09 -0.52
C ASN A 297 -23.14 8.63 -1.04
N TYR A 298 -22.20 7.76 -1.37
CA TYR A 298 -20.95 8.15 -2.00
C TYR A 298 -21.16 8.58 -3.45
N ALA A 299 -20.55 9.70 -3.85
CA ALA A 299 -20.76 10.34 -5.14
C ALA A 299 -22.25 10.54 -5.48
N ARG A 300 -23.04 11.02 -4.50
CA ARG A 300 -24.52 11.01 -4.53
C ARG A 300 -25.16 11.67 -5.75
N ASN A 301 -24.49 12.64 -6.36
CA ASN A 301 -25.00 13.38 -7.51
C ASN A 301 -24.56 12.79 -8.86
N ALA A 302 -23.74 11.72 -8.83
CA ALA A 302 -23.11 11.19 -10.02
C ALA A 302 -23.82 9.94 -10.58
N LYS A 303 -23.71 9.77 -11.91
CA LYS A 303 -23.66 8.44 -12.51
C LYS A 303 -22.29 7.84 -12.20
N VAL A 304 -22.28 6.83 -11.35
CA VAL A 304 -21.07 6.14 -10.90
C VAL A 304 -20.76 4.97 -11.83
N ILE A 305 -19.59 5.01 -12.47
CA ILE A 305 -19.05 3.96 -13.33
C ILE A 305 -17.84 3.36 -12.63
N MET A 306 -17.76 2.04 -12.56
CA MET A 306 -16.62 1.33 -11.98
C MET A 306 -16.04 0.34 -12.97
N VAL A 307 -14.74 0.44 -13.17
CA VAL A 307 -13.91 -0.44 -13.99
C VAL A 307 -12.98 -1.19 -13.04
N ASP A 308 -13.15 -2.50 -12.98
CA ASP A 308 -12.32 -3.38 -12.18
C ASP A 308 -12.15 -4.73 -12.89
N ILE A 309 -11.02 -5.39 -12.70
CA ILE A 309 -10.77 -6.72 -13.28
C ILE A 309 -11.54 -7.80 -12.51
N ASP A 310 -11.81 -7.54 -11.23
CA ASP A 310 -12.44 -8.49 -10.31
C ASP A 310 -13.96 -8.32 -10.28
N GLN A 311 -14.69 -9.36 -10.71
CA GLN A 311 -16.15 -9.38 -10.70
C GLN A 311 -16.71 -9.21 -9.28
N ALA A 312 -16.04 -9.75 -8.26
CA ALA A 312 -16.50 -9.66 -6.88
C ALA A 312 -16.50 -8.20 -6.38
N GLU A 313 -15.58 -7.37 -6.86
CA GLU A 313 -15.56 -5.94 -6.54
C GLU A 313 -16.72 -5.19 -7.20
N LEU A 314 -17.08 -5.56 -8.43
CA LEU A 314 -18.21 -5.00 -9.16
C LEU A 314 -19.56 -5.43 -8.57
N ASP A 315 -19.63 -6.60 -7.94
CA ASP A 315 -20.87 -7.15 -7.38
C ASP A 315 -21.23 -6.60 -5.99
N LYS A 316 -20.32 -5.87 -5.35
CA LYS A 316 -20.60 -5.23 -4.05
C LYS A 316 -21.79 -4.28 -4.12
N ASP A 317 -22.55 -4.26 -3.05
CA ASP A 317 -23.71 -3.39 -2.86
C ASP A 317 -23.43 -2.18 -1.96
N THR A 318 -22.15 -1.95 -1.59
CA THR A 318 -21.75 -0.84 -0.72
C THR A 318 -21.85 0.54 -1.36
N VAL A 319 -21.75 0.61 -2.70
CA VAL A 319 -21.86 1.85 -3.49
C VAL A 319 -22.82 1.59 -4.64
N LYS A 320 -23.68 2.56 -4.94
CA LYS A 320 -24.64 2.45 -6.04
C LYS A 320 -23.95 2.65 -7.40
N LEU A 321 -23.52 1.55 -8.01
CA LEU A 321 -22.93 1.53 -9.35
C LEU A 321 -24.03 1.63 -10.43
N HIS A 322 -23.84 2.50 -11.41
CA HIS A 322 -24.74 2.71 -12.54
C HIS A 322 -24.26 1.99 -13.81
N LEU A 323 -22.95 1.85 -13.98
CA LEU A 323 -22.32 1.05 -15.04
C LEU A 323 -21.14 0.29 -14.47
N LYS A 324 -21.11 -1.04 -14.72
CA LYS A 324 -20.06 -1.96 -14.25
C LYS A 324 -19.30 -2.49 -15.46
N ILE A 325 -17.98 -2.33 -15.48
CA ILE A 325 -17.12 -2.75 -16.58
C ILE A 325 -16.06 -3.70 -16.04
N LYS A 326 -16.14 -4.99 -16.41
CA LYS A 326 -15.15 -5.97 -16.02
C LYS A 326 -14.00 -5.94 -17.03
N SER A 327 -12.87 -5.33 -16.66
CA SER A 327 -11.74 -5.19 -17.59
C SER A 327 -10.43 -4.93 -16.87
N ASP A 328 -9.33 -5.34 -17.50
CA ASP A 328 -8.01 -4.79 -17.20
C ASP A 328 -8.00 -3.28 -17.48
N ALA A 329 -7.39 -2.50 -16.57
CA ALA A 329 -7.43 -1.05 -16.66
C ALA A 329 -6.74 -0.50 -17.92
N LYS A 330 -5.69 -1.17 -18.41
CA LYS A 330 -5.00 -0.77 -19.64
C LYS A 330 -5.89 -0.98 -20.87
N LEU A 331 -6.46 -2.18 -21.01
CA LEU A 331 -7.36 -2.49 -22.13
C LEU A 331 -8.55 -1.53 -22.17
N PHE A 332 -9.14 -1.24 -21.01
CA PHE A 332 -10.21 -0.25 -20.88
C PHE A 332 -9.76 1.16 -21.31
N LEU A 333 -8.61 1.63 -20.82
CA LEU A 333 -8.11 2.99 -21.13
C LEU A 333 -7.70 3.14 -22.60
N GLU A 334 -7.12 2.11 -23.21
CA GLU A 334 -6.78 2.10 -24.65
C GLU A 334 -8.05 2.25 -25.50
N GLU A 335 -9.07 1.47 -25.19
CA GLU A 335 -10.34 1.48 -25.92
C GLU A 335 -11.15 2.77 -25.68
N LEU A 336 -11.21 3.26 -24.44
CA LEU A 336 -11.85 4.54 -24.11
C LEU A 336 -11.17 5.71 -24.87
N ASN A 337 -9.85 5.77 -24.86
CA ASN A 337 -9.10 6.78 -25.63
C ASN A 337 -9.38 6.68 -27.13
N ARG A 338 -9.52 5.45 -27.67
CA ARG A 338 -9.85 5.24 -29.09
C ARG A 338 -11.22 5.82 -29.43
N GLN A 339 -12.26 5.49 -28.68
CA GLN A 339 -13.61 5.99 -28.95
C GLN A 339 -13.75 7.50 -28.73
N LEU A 340 -13.11 8.05 -27.69
CA LEU A 340 -13.11 9.50 -27.45
C LEU A 340 -12.39 10.27 -28.55
N SER A 341 -11.35 9.71 -29.16
CA SER A 341 -10.67 10.34 -30.32
C SER A 341 -11.54 10.45 -31.58
N GLN A 342 -12.66 9.72 -31.62
CA GLN A 342 -13.65 9.72 -32.70
C GLN A 342 -14.86 10.60 -32.37
N THR A 343 -14.91 11.16 -31.17
CA THR A 343 -16.02 11.99 -30.67
C THR A 343 -15.60 13.46 -30.67
N GLU A 344 -16.45 14.35 -31.16
CA GLU A 344 -16.20 15.80 -31.06
C GLU A 344 -16.56 16.29 -29.65
N LEU A 345 -15.54 16.38 -28.77
CA LEU A 345 -15.66 16.98 -27.44
C LEU A 345 -14.80 18.23 -27.36
N ASP A 346 -15.40 19.32 -26.87
CA ASP A 346 -14.64 20.51 -26.48
C ASP A 346 -13.82 20.18 -25.24
N ASN A 347 -12.49 20.18 -25.37
CA ASN A 347 -11.58 19.88 -24.27
C ASN A 347 -11.57 20.97 -23.19
N HIS A 348 -12.16 22.15 -23.44
CA HIS A 348 -12.31 23.22 -22.46
C HIS A 348 -13.68 23.24 -21.77
N GLN A 349 -14.59 22.31 -22.10
CA GLN A 349 -15.96 22.30 -21.57
C GLN A 349 -16.03 22.26 -20.03
N TRP A 350 -15.00 21.74 -19.36
CA TRP A 350 -14.95 21.60 -17.91
C TRP A 350 -14.04 22.61 -17.21
N ASP A 351 -13.54 23.65 -17.88
CA ASP A 351 -12.61 24.61 -17.26
C ASP A 351 -13.17 25.27 -15.99
N LYS A 352 -14.47 25.59 -15.96
CA LYS A 352 -15.13 26.11 -14.75
C LYS A 352 -15.13 25.08 -13.61
N TRP A 353 -15.33 23.81 -13.93
CA TRP A 353 -15.32 22.73 -12.97
C TRP A 353 -13.91 22.48 -12.41
N ILE A 354 -12.90 22.46 -13.28
CA ILE A 354 -11.48 22.37 -12.89
C ILE A 354 -11.12 23.53 -11.95
N ALA A 355 -11.49 24.77 -12.31
CA ALA A 355 -11.24 25.95 -11.49
C ALA A 355 -11.89 25.82 -10.10
N GLN A 356 -13.10 25.27 -10.02
CA GLN A 356 -13.78 25.02 -8.76
C GLN A 356 -13.05 23.98 -7.90
N CYS A 357 -12.59 22.87 -8.49
CA CYS A 357 -11.78 21.88 -7.78
C CYS A 357 -10.51 22.51 -7.20
N GLN A 358 -9.80 23.33 -7.99
CA GLN A 358 -8.60 24.02 -7.50
C GLN A 358 -8.92 25.06 -6.42
N GLN A 359 -10.04 25.78 -6.55
CA GLN A 359 -10.49 26.72 -5.51
C GLN A 359 -10.72 26.01 -4.18
N TRP A 360 -11.34 24.83 -4.17
CA TRP A 360 -11.54 24.08 -2.92
C TRP A 360 -10.24 23.58 -2.29
N ARG A 361 -9.28 23.13 -3.11
CA ARG A 361 -7.95 22.72 -2.61
C ARG A 361 -7.22 23.89 -1.94
N GLN A 362 -7.32 25.08 -2.53
CA GLN A 362 -6.73 26.31 -1.97
C GLN A 362 -7.48 26.81 -0.73
N LYS A 363 -8.81 26.73 -0.72
CA LYS A 363 -9.65 27.18 0.40
C LYS A 363 -9.49 26.32 1.65
N TYR A 364 -9.26 25.02 1.48
CA TYR A 364 -9.14 24.06 2.58
C TYR A 364 -7.78 23.35 2.61
N PRO A 365 -6.69 24.08 2.91
CA PRO A 365 -5.37 23.47 3.01
C PRO A 365 -5.31 22.47 4.18
N VAL A 366 -4.54 21.39 4.02
CA VAL A 366 -4.30 20.42 5.10
C VAL A 366 -3.40 21.01 6.19
N VAL A 367 -2.39 21.78 5.79
CA VAL A 367 -1.39 22.34 6.70
C VAL A 367 -1.80 23.77 7.06
N LEU A 368 -2.31 23.95 8.28
CA LEU A 368 -2.88 25.21 8.74
C LEU A 368 -1.81 26.14 9.34
N PRO A 369 -2.03 27.47 9.37
CA PRO A 369 -1.11 28.42 10.00
C PRO A 369 -0.77 28.07 11.46
N GLU A 370 -1.76 27.66 12.26
CA GLU A 370 -1.57 27.27 13.66
C GLU A 370 -0.64 26.05 13.82
N TYR A 371 -0.56 25.18 12.82
CA TYR A 371 0.38 24.04 12.85
C TYR A 371 1.82 24.50 12.64
N ARG A 372 2.04 25.61 11.92
CA ARG A 372 3.36 26.21 11.70
C ARG A 372 3.80 27.03 12.91
N ASP A 373 2.85 27.71 13.54
CA ASP A 373 3.08 28.59 14.69
C ASP A 373 3.15 27.84 16.03
N GLN A 374 2.90 26.53 16.06
CA GLN A 374 3.00 25.70 17.26
C GLN A 374 4.40 25.78 17.89
N VAL A 375 4.44 25.85 19.22
CA VAL A 375 5.67 25.93 20.03
C VAL A 375 5.74 24.77 21.02
N GLY A 376 6.96 24.43 21.46
CA GLY A 376 7.21 23.41 22.49
C GLY A 376 7.28 21.96 21.99
N SER A 377 6.85 21.69 20.76
CA SER A 377 6.98 20.40 20.09
C SER A 377 6.96 20.59 18.57
N VAL A 378 7.22 19.52 17.81
CA VAL A 378 7.11 19.51 16.35
C VAL A 378 5.71 19.03 15.94
N ASN A 379 5.00 19.86 15.19
CA ASN A 379 3.75 19.46 14.56
C ASN A 379 4.04 18.58 13.34
N SER A 380 3.48 17.37 13.30
CA SER A 380 3.78 16.42 12.23
C SER A 380 3.30 16.87 10.84
N TYR A 381 2.21 17.66 10.74
CA TYR A 381 1.76 18.16 9.43
C TYR A 381 2.75 19.18 8.89
N HIS A 382 3.22 20.09 9.74
CA HIS A 382 4.27 21.04 9.37
C HIS A 382 5.61 20.35 9.06
N PHE A 383 5.96 19.29 9.80
CA PHE A 383 7.13 18.47 9.50
C PHE A 383 7.06 17.85 8.11
N ILE A 384 5.97 17.16 7.75
CA ILE A 384 5.80 16.54 6.42
C ILE A 384 5.81 17.59 5.31
N ASP A 385 5.14 18.72 5.55
CA ASP A 385 5.14 19.86 4.64
C ASP A 385 6.55 20.38 4.39
N THR A 386 7.38 20.49 5.43
CA THR A 386 8.78 20.93 5.32
C THR A 386 9.67 19.87 4.67
N LEU A 387 9.45 18.58 5.00
CA LEU A 387 10.14 17.45 4.39
C LEU A 387 9.91 17.42 2.86
N SER A 388 8.70 17.78 2.41
CA SER A 388 8.37 17.86 0.97
C SER A 388 9.29 18.81 0.20
N ASP A 389 9.81 19.88 0.83
CA ASP A 389 10.74 20.80 0.19
C ASP A 389 12.11 20.14 -0.08
N VAL A 390 12.54 19.28 0.83
CA VAL A 390 13.89 18.68 0.85
C VAL A 390 13.96 17.38 0.06
N LEU A 391 12.86 16.61 -0.01
CA LEU A 391 12.81 15.36 -0.75
C LEU A 391 13.13 15.55 -2.24
N GLU A 392 13.78 14.58 -2.86
CA GLU A 392 14.01 14.53 -4.31
C GLU A 392 12.96 13.66 -5.00
N SER A 393 12.83 13.82 -6.33
CA SER A 393 11.81 13.09 -7.11
C SER A 393 12.06 11.58 -7.18
N ASP A 394 13.29 11.12 -6.92
CA ASP A 394 13.64 9.70 -6.89
C ASP A 394 13.78 9.13 -5.48
N ASP A 395 13.49 9.93 -4.44
CA ASP A 395 13.30 9.40 -3.10
C ASP A 395 12.04 8.52 -3.04
N VAL A 396 12.16 7.39 -2.35
CA VAL A 396 11.01 6.53 -2.03
C VAL A 396 10.60 6.78 -0.60
N VAL A 397 9.32 7.13 -0.37
CA VAL A 397 8.77 7.33 0.97
C VAL A 397 7.84 6.16 1.31
N VAL A 398 8.12 5.50 2.43
CA VAL A 398 7.25 4.49 3.02
C VAL A 398 6.78 4.95 4.39
N THR A 399 5.55 4.61 4.75
CA THR A 399 5.00 4.95 6.06
C THR A 399 4.57 3.72 6.82
N ASP A 400 4.82 3.69 8.12
CA ASP A 400 4.09 2.83 9.05
C ASP A 400 2.69 3.42 9.33
N MET A 401 1.95 2.80 10.25
CA MET A 401 0.55 3.12 10.53
C MET A 401 0.36 4.29 11.50
N GLY A 402 -0.89 4.69 11.68
CA GLY A 402 -1.27 5.78 12.57
C GLY A 402 -0.96 7.15 11.98
N PHE A 403 -0.37 8.05 12.78
CA PHE A 403 -0.03 9.41 12.36
C PHE A 403 0.97 9.45 11.21
N ALA A 404 1.92 8.51 11.17
CA ALA A 404 2.90 8.41 10.10
C ALA A 404 2.22 8.24 8.73
N PHE A 405 1.34 7.25 8.59
CA PHE A 405 0.51 7.06 7.41
C PHE A 405 -0.37 8.28 7.13
N GLN A 406 -1.20 8.68 8.09
CA GLN A 406 -2.24 9.67 7.85
C GLN A 406 -1.64 11.02 7.42
N ASN A 407 -0.69 11.53 8.20
CA ASN A 407 -0.22 12.89 8.02
C ASN A 407 0.69 13.01 6.80
N THR A 408 1.42 11.94 6.48
CA THR A 408 2.18 11.87 5.23
C THR A 408 1.24 11.88 4.03
N HIS A 409 0.22 11.00 3.98
CA HIS A 409 -0.69 10.94 2.83
C HIS A 409 -1.56 12.20 2.68
N GLN A 410 -1.80 12.98 3.76
CA GLN A 410 -2.52 14.25 3.67
C GLN A 410 -1.61 15.44 3.32
N ALA A 411 -0.46 15.60 3.98
CA ALA A 411 0.35 16.82 3.86
C ALA A 411 1.50 16.75 2.85
N LEU A 412 1.92 15.55 2.43
CA LEU A 412 3.07 15.42 1.53
C LEU A 412 2.74 15.97 0.14
N ARG A 413 3.54 16.95 -0.31
CA ARG A 413 3.52 17.42 -1.71
C ARG A 413 4.37 16.48 -2.55
N ILE A 414 3.69 15.56 -3.23
CA ILE A 414 4.33 14.52 -4.03
C ILE A 414 4.89 15.16 -5.31
N LYS A 415 6.15 14.87 -5.60
CA LYS A 415 6.83 15.30 -6.83
C LYS A 415 6.56 14.31 -7.97
N LYS A 416 6.62 14.77 -9.22
CA LYS A 416 6.42 13.91 -10.38
C LYS A 416 7.43 12.75 -10.37
N GLY A 417 6.92 11.51 -10.46
CA GLY A 417 7.72 10.28 -10.43
C GLY A 417 8.14 9.79 -9.04
N GLN A 418 7.86 10.55 -7.98
CA GLN A 418 8.18 10.18 -6.61
C GLN A 418 7.26 9.07 -6.12
N ARG A 419 7.80 8.09 -5.39
CA ARG A 419 7.04 6.95 -4.89
C ARG A 419 6.68 7.13 -3.43
N VAL A 420 5.41 6.94 -3.09
CA VAL A 420 4.86 7.09 -1.74
C VAL A 420 3.77 6.05 -1.50
N PHE A 421 4.00 5.11 -0.60
CA PHE A 421 3.05 4.04 -0.36
C PHE A 421 3.14 3.45 1.05
N THR A 422 2.11 2.69 1.41
CA THR A 422 1.95 2.02 2.70
C THR A 422 1.26 0.66 2.52
N ASN A 423 1.23 -0.16 3.57
CA ASN A 423 0.37 -1.33 3.65
C ASN A 423 -1.05 -0.91 4.09
N CYS A 424 -1.94 -0.61 3.15
CA CYS A 424 -3.22 0.04 3.44
C CYS A 424 -4.35 -0.92 3.81
N GLY A 425 -4.31 -2.14 3.28
CA GLY A 425 -5.38 -3.13 3.40
C GLY A 425 -5.39 -3.80 4.76
N LEU A 426 -4.25 -4.34 5.20
CA LEU A 426 -4.10 -4.90 6.54
C LEU A 426 -3.81 -3.82 7.59
N ALA A 427 -3.12 -2.75 7.19
CA ALA A 427 -2.65 -1.70 8.09
C ALA A 427 -1.84 -2.27 9.27
N ALA A 428 -0.87 -3.14 8.96
CA ALA A 428 -0.02 -3.77 9.96
C ALA A 428 0.99 -2.76 10.52
N MET A 429 0.93 -2.51 11.83
CA MET A 429 2.01 -1.80 12.55
C MET A 429 3.30 -2.62 12.47
N GLY A 430 4.44 -1.94 12.37
CA GLY A 430 5.75 -2.57 12.19
C GLY A 430 6.12 -2.83 10.73
N TRP A 431 5.23 -2.48 9.79
CA TRP A 431 5.52 -2.63 8.36
C TRP A 431 6.59 -1.64 7.86
N GLY A 432 6.65 -0.43 8.43
CA GLY A 432 7.43 0.68 7.87
C GLY A 432 8.93 0.39 7.71
N LEU A 433 9.59 -0.12 8.76
CA LEU A 433 11.04 -0.35 8.74
C LEU A 433 11.46 -1.48 7.79
N PRO A 434 10.84 -2.69 7.81
CA PRO A 434 11.09 -3.72 6.80
C PRO A 434 10.74 -3.26 5.38
N ALA A 435 9.65 -2.52 5.20
CA ALA A 435 9.28 -1.97 3.90
C ALA A 435 10.35 -1.02 3.36
N ALA A 436 10.98 -0.23 4.23
CA ALA A 436 12.08 0.66 3.82
C ALA A 436 13.30 -0.13 3.34
N VAL A 437 13.62 -1.26 3.99
CA VAL A 437 14.64 -2.21 3.51
C VAL A 437 14.28 -2.71 2.11
N GLY A 438 13.08 -3.26 1.95
CA GLY A 438 12.58 -3.78 0.67
C GLY A 438 12.57 -2.76 -0.46
N ALA A 439 12.03 -1.57 -0.19
CA ALA A 439 11.96 -0.47 -1.13
C ALA A 439 13.34 0.06 -1.54
N CYS A 440 14.28 0.14 -0.59
CA CYS A 440 15.65 0.56 -0.86
C CYS A 440 16.37 -0.46 -1.76
N PHE A 441 16.21 -1.76 -1.53
CA PHE A 441 16.73 -2.76 -2.49
C PHE A 441 16.04 -2.66 -3.86
N GLY A 442 14.72 -2.45 -3.88
CA GLY A 442 13.93 -2.35 -5.10
C GLY A 442 14.25 -1.13 -5.97
N ASN A 443 14.67 0.00 -5.36
CA ASN A 443 15.03 1.22 -6.09
C ASN A 443 16.52 1.31 -6.46
N GLY A 444 17.31 0.25 -6.23
CA GLY A 444 18.74 0.23 -6.52
C GLY A 444 19.61 0.84 -5.42
N LYS A 445 19.20 0.74 -4.16
CA LYS A 445 19.86 1.29 -2.97
C LYS A 445 19.99 2.81 -2.97
N LYS A 446 19.02 3.50 -3.57
CA LYS A 446 18.86 4.94 -3.46
C LYS A 446 18.24 5.31 -2.13
N ARG A 447 18.29 6.60 -1.80
CA ARG A 447 17.75 7.14 -0.56
C ARG A 447 16.27 6.77 -0.42
N THR A 448 15.95 6.22 0.75
CA THR A 448 14.61 5.76 1.10
C THR A 448 14.24 6.35 2.45
N VAL A 449 13.05 6.91 2.55
CA VAL A 449 12.53 7.55 3.76
C VAL A 449 11.48 6.66 4.39
N CYS A 450 11.68 6.33 5.66
CA CYS A 450 10.73 5.61 6.49
C CYS A 450 10.14 6.58 7.52
N ILE A 451 8.83 6.77 7.50
CA ILE A 451 8.13 7.56 8.52
C ILE A 451 7.32 6.58 9.36
N ALA A 452 7.57 6.53 10.67
CA ALA A 452 6.92 5.61 11.58
C ALA A 452 6.52 6.31 12.87
N GLY A 453 5.53 5.77 13.59
CA GLY A 453 5.37 6.07 15.02
C GLY A 453 6.33 5.23 15.85
N GLU A 454 6.67 5.68 17.05
CA GLU A 454 7.49 4.94 18.03
C GLU A 454 6.91 3.54 18.29
N GLY A 455 5.59 3.44 18.29
CA GLY A 455 4.84 2.20 18.43
C GLY A 455 5.09 1.16 17.33
N GLY A 456 4.88 1.56 16.08
CA GLY A 456 5.09 0.68 14.93
C GLY A 456 6.56 0.32 14.77
N PHE A 457 7.45 1.31 14.92
CA PHE A 457 8.89 1.10 14.86
C PHE A 457 9.40 0.03 15.83
N MET A 458 8.89 0.00 17.06
CA MET A 458 9.29 -1.00 18.06
C MET A 458 8.91 -2.44 17.69
N MET A 459 7.91 -2.67 16.84
CA MET A 459 7.49 -4.02 16.46
C MET A 459 8.52 -4.73 15.59
N THR A 460 9.31 -3.98 14.80
CA THR A 460 10.28 -4.51 13.85
C THR A 460 11.66 -3.86 13.94
N VAL A 461 11.95 -3.22 15.08
CA VAL A 461 13.21 -2.51 15.37
C VAL A 461 14.48 -3.31 15.09
N HIS A 462 14.41 -4.65 15.18
CA HIS A 462 15.50 -5.55 14.86
C HIS A 462 16.04 -5.39 13.42
N GLU A 463 15.24 -4.89 12.47
CA GLU A 463 15.67 -4.63 11.09
C GLU A 463 16.59 -3.40 10.95
N MET A 464 16.81 -2.62 12.02
CA MET A 464 17.92 -1.66 12.04
C MET A 464 19.26 -2.37 11.79
N ALA A 465 19.41 -3.61 12.26
CA ALA A 465 20.62 -4.40 12.02
C ALA A 465 20.76 -4.80 10.55
N THR A 466 19.66 -5.06 9.84
CA THR A 466 19.64 -5.31 8.38
C THR A 466 20.11 -4.07 7.61
N ILE A 467 19.59 -2.89 7.95
CA ILE A 467 20.00 -1.60 7.37
C ILE A 467 21.48 -1.33 7.64
N MET A 468 21.93 -1.54 8.88
CA MET A 468 23.33 -1.38 9.31
C MET A 468 24.26 -2.29 8.50
N HIS A 469 23.93 -3.58 8.43
CA HIS A 469 24.76 -4.58 7.73
C HIS A 469 24.96 -4.20 6.26
N HIS A 470 23.89 -3.80 5.59
CA HIS A 470 23.92 -3.46 4.17
C HIS A 470 24.28 -2.00 3.89
N ARG A 471 24.47 -1.17 4.94
CA ARG A 471 24.73 0.28 4.87
C ARG A 471 23.73 1.01 3.99
N LEU A 472 22.44 0.68 4.14
CA LEU A 472 21.40 1.27 3.29
C LEU A 472 21.21 2.76 3.65
N PRO A 473 21.03 3.65 2.66
CA PRO A 473 20.80 5.09 2.88
C PRO A 473 19.35 5.37 3.33
N VAL A 474 18.88 4.65 4.35
CA VAL A 474 17.51 4.78 4.88
C VAL A 474 17.45 5.90 5.92
N LYS A 475 16.50 6.82 5.75
CA LYS A 475 16.22 7.92 6.69
C LYS A 475 14.97 7.57 7.47
N VAL A 476 15.12 7.21 8.74
CA VAL A 476 14.01 6.82 9.61
C VAL A 476 13.59 8.02 10.44
N PHE A 477 12.36 8.49 10.25
CA PHE A 477 11.72 9.51 11.07
C PHE A 477 10.71 8.85 12.00
N ILE A 478 10.93 8.97 13.31
CA ILE A 478 10.02 8.47 14.35
C ILE A 478 9.21 9.64 14.88
N PHE A 479 7.90 9.60 14.64
CA PHE A 479 6.92 10.42 15.34
C PHE A 479 6.80 9.91 16.78
N ASN A 480 7.41 10.60 17.74
CA ASN A 480 7.27 10.32 19.16
C ASN A 480 6.17 11.22 19.74
N ASN A 481 5.00 10.65 19.97
CA ASN A 481 3.82 11.32 20.52
C ASN A 481 3.42 10.72 21.89
N GLY A 482 4.33 9.99 22.54
CA GLY A 482 4.10 9.38 23.84
C GLY A 482 3.33 8.06 23.79
N GLY A 483 3.24 7.42 22.62
CA GLY A 483 2.77 6.04 22.46
C GLY A 483 1.79 5.82 21.31
N TYR A 484 0.63 5.21 21.59
CA TYR A 484 -0.38 4.87 20.59
C TYR A 484 -1.45 5.95 20.49
N LEU A 485 -1.07 7.18 20.07
CA LEU A 485 -1.96 8.34 20.11
C LEU A 485 -3.31 8.15 19.41
N THR A 486 -3.36 7.47 18.26
CA THR A 486 -4.65 7.16 17.59
C THR A 486 -5.57 6.34 18.47
N ILE A 487 -5.02 5.38 19.23
CA ILE A 487 -5.79 4.51 20.13
C ILE A 487 -6.16 5.26 21.40
N LYS A 488 -5.25 6.08 21.94
CA LYS A 488 -5.53 7.00 23.07
C LYS A 488 -6.72 7.91 22.74
N GLN A 489 -6.70 8.60 21.60
CA GLN A 489 -7.81 9.46 21.16
C GLN A 489 -9.12 8.69 21.00
N THR A 490 -9.07 7.46 20.49
CA THR A 490 -10.26 6.60 20.38
C THR A 490 -10.80 6.25 21.77
N GLN A 491 -9.93 5.95 22.73
CA GLN A 491 -10.32 5.62 24.09
C GLN A 491 -10.91 6.81 24.86
N GLU A 492 -10.31 7.99 24.69
CA GLU A 492 -10.80 9.24 25.29
C GLU A 492 -12.19 9.63 24.79
N LEU A 493 -12.39 9.60 23.46
CA LEU A 493 -13.66 9.99 22.85
C LEU A 493 -14.76 8.94 23.01
N GLY A 494 -14.40 7.65 22.98
CA GLY A 494 -15.34 6.54 22.88
C GLY A 494 -15.72 5.89 24.20
N PHE A 495 -14.88 5.97 25.25
CA PHE A 495 -15.00 5.11 26.43
C PHE A 495 -14.85 5.86 27.77
N ASP A 496 -15.43 7.06 27.87
CA ASP A 496 -15.43 7.89 29.08
C ASP A 496 -14.03 8.13 29.67
N GLY A 497 -13.02 8.26 28.80
CA GLY A 497 -11.63 8.46 29.23
C GLY A 497 -10.96 7.24 29.86
N ARG A 498 -11.49 6.02 29.68
CA ARG A 498 -10.83 4.79 30.15
C ARG A 498 -9.62 4.45 29.27
N ILE A 499 -8.42 4.65 29.80
CA ILE A 499 -7.15 4.45 29.09
C ILE A 499 -6.48 3.11 29.43
N MET A 500 -5.99 2.39 28.42
CA MET A 500 -5.28 1.11 28.58
C MET A 500 -4.27 0.87 27.46
N GLY A 501 -3.01 0.60 27.83
CA GLY A 501 -1.97 0.08 26.93
C GLY A 501 -1.57 1.02 25.78
N VAL A 502 -1.64 2.34 25.99
CA VAL A 502 -1.36 3.34 24.94
C VAL A 502 -0.18 4.26 25.26
N ASN A 503 0.28 4.32 26.50
CA ASN A 503 1.38 5.20 26.94
C ASN A 503 2.01 4.68 28.25
N GLU A 504 3.02 5.39 28.77
CA GLU A 504 3.75 5.00 29.98
C GLU A 504 2.82 4.83 31.20
N ASP A 505 1.92 5.79 31.40
CA ASP A 505 0.93 5.77 32.49
C ASP A 505 -0.01 4.55 32.44
N SER A 506 -0.17 3.93 31.27
CA SER A 506 -1.01 2.76 31.04
C SER A 506 -0.23 1.48 30.71
N GLY A 507 1.08 1.46 31.00
CA GLY A 507 1.93 0.26 30.95
C GLY A 507 2.69 0.04 29.63
N LEU A 508 2.83 1.07 28.78
CA LEU A 508 3.57 1.00 27.52
C LEU A 508 4.79 1.93 27.56
N SER A 509 6.00 1.38 27.47
CA SER A 509 7.25 2.15 27.53
C SER A 509 8.09 1.98 26.27
N PHE A 510 8.90 2.99 25.95
CA PHE A 510 9.80 3.04 24.81
C PHE A 510 11.25 3.25 25.27
N PRO A 511 12.26 2.69 24.56
CA PRO A 511 13.66 2.92 24.90
C PRO A 511 14.11 4.33 24.49
N ASP A 512 15.30 4.72 24.93
CA ASP A 512 15.98 5.90 24.37
C ASP A 512 16.44 5.61 22.94
N PHE A 513 15.74 6.18 21.96
CA PHE A 513 16.02 5.97 20.54
C PHE A 513 17.42 6.47 20.13
N MET A 514 18.01 7.44 20.84
CA MET A 514 19.37 7.89 20.50
C MET A 514 20.43 6.84 20.85
N LYS A 515 20.27 6.15 21.99
CA LYS A 515 21.13 5.00 22.34
C LYS A 515 20.93 3.82 21.41
N LEU A 516 19.69 3.63 20.94
CA LEU A 516 19.39 2.60 19.95
C LEU A 516 20.05 2.92 18.59
N ALA A 517 20.04 4.18 18.16
CA ALA A 517 20.74 4.63 16.96
C ALA A 517 22.25 4.35 17.07
N GLU A 518 22.86 4.71 18.20
CA GLU A 518 24.28 4.44 18.48
C GLU A 518 24.58 2.94 18.41
N ALA A 519 23.76 2.09 19.04
CA ALA A 519 23.95 0.64 19.04
C ALA A 519 23.91 0.00 17.63
N HIS A 520 23.25 0.64 16.67
CA HIS A 520 23.12 0.17 15.28
C HIS A 520 23.97 0.98 14.29
N ASN A 521 24.86 1.86 14.76
CA ASN A 521 25.67 2.75 13.91
C ASN A 521 24.85 3.67 12.98
N PHE A 522 23.70 4.15 13.46
CA PHE A 522 22.93 5.18 12.79
C PHE A 522 23.35 6.54 13.33
N LYS A 523 23.31 7.58 12.49
CA LYS A 523 23.30 8.96 13.00
C LYS A 523 21.99 9.18 13.76
N GLY A 524 22.07 9.51 15.04
CA GLY A 524 20.91 9.88 15.85
C GLY A 524 20.66 11.38 15.81
N VAL A 525 19.41 11.80 15.58
CA VAL A 525 18.97 13.20 15.65
C VAL A 525 17.67 13.28 16.44
N ARG A 526 17.50 14.30 17.28
CA ARG A 526 16.25 14.58 17.99
C ARG A 526 15.78 15.99 17.66
N LEU A 527 14.56 16.11 17.15
CA LEU A 527 13.90 17.39 16.84
C LEU A 527 12.83 17.65 17.91
N THR A 528 12.99 18.73 18.66
CA THR A 528 12.09 19.08 19.79
C THR A 528 11.22 20.31 19.54
N SER A 529 11.45 21.05 18.46
CA SER A 529 10.70 22.24 18.09
C SER A 529 10.85 22.55 16.60
N HIS A 530 10.13 23.55 16.10
CA HIS A 530 10.26 24.03 14.71
C HIS A 530 11.51 24.86 14.45
N GLN A 531 12.32 25.19 15.47
CA GLN A 531 13.49 26.04 15.29
C GLN A 531 14.56 25.34 14.45
N GLY A 532 14.91 25.92 13.30
CA GLY A 532 15.90 25.35 12.38
C GLY A 532 15.45 24.04 11.72
N LEU A 533 14.14 23.79 11.65
CA LEU A 533 13.58 22.51 11.23
C LEU A 533 14.01 22.13 9.81
N LYS A 534 13.95 23.07 8.86
CA LYS A 534 14.28 22.81 7.46
C LYS A 534 15.76 22.48 7.29
N GLU A 535 16.63 23.23 7.96
CA GLU A 535 18.08 23.03 7.95
C GLU A 535 18.44 21.66 8.55
N ALA A 536 17.81 21.28 9.66
CA ALA A 536 18.02 19.98 10.28
C ALA A 536 17.55 18.82 9.39
N ILE A 537 16.39 18.96 8.73
CA ILE A 537 15.90 17.97 7.76
C ILE A 537 16.87 17.85 6.59
N GLN A 538 17.36 18.97 6.04
CA GLN A 538 18.36 18.96 4.98
C GLN A 538 19.62 18.20 5.40
N GLU A 539 20.15 18.46 6.59
CA GLU A 539 21.34 17.77 7.11
C GLU A 539 21.12 16.25 7.30
N ILE A 540 19.93 15.84 7.71
CA ILE A 540 19.53 14.43 7.81
C ILE A 540 19.53 13.78 6.42
N MET A 541 18.94 14.46 5.45
CA MET A 541 18.76 13.96 4.09
C MET A 541 20.08 13.90 3.30
N ASP A 542 21.03 14.82 3.61
CA ASP A 542 22.37 14.90 3.00
C ASP A 542 23.39 13.95 3.64
N HIS A 543 23.10 13.41 4.83
CA HIS A 543 24.00 12.47 5.49
C HIS A 543 24.22 11.22 4.61
N ASP A 544 25.46 10.77 4.45
CA ASP A 544 25.74 9.49 3.80
C ASP A 544 25.53 8.34 4.79
N GLY A 545 24.61 7.43 4.46
CA GLY A 545 24.23 6.31 5.32
C GLY A 545 22.93 6.52 6.14
N PRO A 546 22.65 5.60 7.08
CA PRO A 546 21.37 5.57 7.78
C PRO A 546 21.25 6.60 8.91
N VAL A 547 20.07 7.19 9.05
CA VAL A 547 19.76 8.17 10.11
C VAL A 547 18.51 7.73 10.86
N LEU A 548 18.53 7.86 12.18
CA LEU A 548 17.35 7.78 13.05
C LEU A 548 17.05 9.16 13.61
N CYS A 549 15.97 9.77 13.15
CA CYS A 549 15.50 11.06 13.60
C CYS A 549 14.24 10.89 14.46
N GLU A 550 14.34 11.19 15.74
CA GLU A 550 13.20 11.23 16.66
C GLU A 550 12.57 12.63 16.65
N ILE A 551 11.27 12.68 16.39
CA ILE A 551 10.48 13.91 16.29
C ILE A 551 9.56 13.97 17.50
N MET A 552 9.86 14.87 18.43
CA MET A 552 9.05 15.05 19.63
C MET A 552 7.79 15.82 19.27
N MET A 553 6.65 15.14 19.29
CA MET A 553 5.34 15.69 18.97
C MET A 553 4.56 16.07 20.24
N ASP A 554 3.51 16.84 20.05
CA ASP A 554 2.47 17.03 21.06
C ASP A 554 1.72 15.69 21.28
N PRO A 555 1.69 15.14 22.51
CA PRO A 555 0.99 13.89 22.82
C PRO A 555 -0.55 14.01 22.78
N ASP A 556 -1.07 15.20 22.49
CA ASP A 556 -2.50 15.48 22.31
C ASP A 556 -2.80 16.01 20.89
N GLN A 557 -1.83 15.97 19.96
CA GLN A 557 -2.01 16.51 18.61
C GLN A 557 -3.22 15.90 17.91
N MET A 558 -4.12 16.74 17.41
CA MET A 558 -5.32 16.31 16.73
C MET A 558 -5.05 15.75 15.33
N GLN A 559 -5.77 14.69 14.96
CA GLN A 559 -5.84 14.19 13.58
C GLN A 559 -6.93 14.91 12.80
N ALA A 560 -6.55 15.71 11.79
CA ALA A 560 -7.48 16.53 11.03
C ALA A 560 -6.96 16.89 9.62
N PRO A 561 -7.84 17.01 8.61
CA PRO A 561 -9.27 16.72 8.67
C PRO A 561 -9.55 15.21 8.55
N LYS A 562 -10.64 14.73 9.17
CA LYS A 562 -11.08 13.33 9.06
C LYS A 562 -12.59 13.18 9.16
N SER A 563 -13.16 12.19 8.49
CA SER A 563 -14.56 11.81 8.67
C SER A 563 -14.74 11.16 10.05
N ILE A 564 -15.69 11.66 10.84
CA ILE A 564 -16.12 11.07 12.11
C ILE A 564 -17.64 11.08 12.18
N ASN A 565 -18.23 10.08 12.83
CA ASN A 565 -19.66 10.06 13.11
C ASN A 565 -20.00 11.15 14.15
N ARG A 566 -21.12 11.85 13.95
CA ARG A 566 -21.64 12.82 14.93
C ARG A 566 -22.38 12.06 16.04
N ARG A 567 -22.10 12.40 17.30
CA ARG A 567 -22.88 11.91 18.44
C ARG A 567 -24.01 12.90 18.72
N ASN A 568 -25.24 12.43 18.68
CA ASN A 568 -26.42 13.21 19.03
C ASN A 568 -26.49 13.43 20.54
N ALA A 569 -27.29 14.41 20.98
CA ALA A 569 -27.48 14.73 22.40
C ALA A 569 -28.07 13.58 23.23
N ASP A 570 -28.78 12.64 22.58
CA ASP A 570 -29.33 11.42 23.18
C ASP A 570 -28.32 10.26 23.22
N GLY A 571 -27.08 10.48 22.78
CA GLY A 571 -26.02 9.50 22.76
C GLY A 571 -26.00 8.59 21.52
N THR A 572 -26.96 8.70 20.61
CA THR A 572 -26.98 7.95 19.34
C THR A 572 -25.95 8.50 18.35
N MET A 573 -25.47 7.66 17.44
CA MET A 573 -24.47 8.04 16.43
C MET A 573 -25.15 8.24 15.08
N LYS A 574 -24.90 9.38 14.44
CA LYS A 574 -25.30 9.68 13.06
C LYS A 574 -24.09 9.50 12.15
N GLN A 575 -24.26 8.68 11.11
CA GLN A 575 -23.27 8.58 10.04
C GLN A 575 -23.14 9.93 9.35
N THR A 576 -21.91 10.41 9.27
CA THR A 576 -21.60 11.69 8.64
C THR A 576 -21.12 11.42 7.22
N PRO A 577 -21.67 12.13 6.21
CA PRO A 577 -21.19 11.98 4.85
C PRO A 577 -19.77 12.56 4.70
N ILE A 578 -19.01 12.07 3.71
CA ILE A 578 -17.56 12.34 3.62
C ILE A 578 -17.17 13.83 3.47
N GLU A 579 -18.02 14.64 2.86
CA GLU A 579 -17.82 16.08 2.70
C GLU A 579 -17.89 16.85 4.03
N ASP A 580 -18.60 16.32 5.03
CA ASP A 580 -18.71 16.91 6.37
C ASP A 580 -17.61 16.32 7.29
N SER A 581 -16.36 16.54 6.91
CA SER A 581 -15.19 16.10 7.68
C SER A 581 -14.94 17.00 8.89
N PHE A 582 -14.50 16.41 10.00
CA PHE A 582 -14.05 17.13 11.18
C PHE A 582 -12.65 17.73 10.97
N PRO A 583 -12.32 18.93 11.49
CA PRO A 583 -13.17 19.88 12.21
C PRO A 583 -14.37 20.33 11.38
N PHE A 584 -15.59 20.27 11.93
CA PHE A 584 -16.80 20.52 11.13
C PHE A 584 -16.86 21.99 10.68
N LEU A 585 -17.28 22.22 9.43
CA LEU A 585 -17.59 23.58 8.96
C LEU A 585 -19.00 23.98 9.42
N ASP A 586 -19.28 25.27 9.34
CA ASP A 586 -20.64 25.78 9.49
C ASP A 586 -21.55 25.16 8.41
N SER A 587 -22.78 24.84 8.79
CA SER A 587 -23.75 24.20 7.89
C SER A 587 -24.04 25.04 6.64
N GLU A 588 -24.01 26.36 6.76
CA GLU A 588 -24.18 27.28 5.63
C GLU A 588 -23.01 27.19 4.66
N GLU A 589 -21.78 27.02 5.17
CA GLU A 589 -20.60 26.85 4.33
C GLU A 589 -20.62 25.50 3.58
N VAL A 590 -21.01 24.42 4.27
CA VAL A 590 -21.21 23.11 3.62
C VAL A 590 -22.27 23.20 2.53
N ALA A 591 -23.43 23.81 2.83
CA ALA A 591 -24.51 23.99 1.86
C ALA A 591 -24.05 24.84 0.66
N ALA A 592 -23.29 25.91 0.88
CA ALA A 592 -22.77 26.76 -0.19
C ALA A 592 -21.81 26.01 -1.14
N ASN A 593 -20.97 25.11 -0.61
CA ASN A 593 -20.12 24.26 -1.44
C ASN A 593 -20.93 23.21 -2.23
N LEU A 594 -21.98 22.65 -1.63
CA LEU A 594 -22.83 21.65 -2.31
C LEU A 594 -23.74 22.28 -3.38
N ASP A 595 -24.18 23.53 -3.18
CA ASP A 595 -25.01 24.30 -4.12
C ASP A 595 -24.29 24.66 -5.43
N ILE A 596 -22.99 24.37 -5.55
CA ILE A 596 -22.24 24.58 -6.78
C ILE A 596 -22.84 23.84 -8.00
N VAL A 597 -23.60 22.77 -7.74
CA VAL A 597 -24.38 22.02 -8.74
C VAL A 597 -25.31 22.93 -9.56
N ASN A 598 -25.75 24.06 -8.99
CA ASN A 598 -26.66 25.01 -9.63
C ASN A 598 -25.95 26.20 -10.29
N LYS A 599 -24.62 26.31 -10.17
CA LYS A 599 -23.83 27.51 -10.52
C LYS A 599 -22.83 27.30 -11.66
N ILE A 600 -22.46 26.04 -11.92
CA ILE A 600 -21.59 25.60 -13.01
C ILE A 600 -22.45 24.82 -13.98
#